data_AF-A0A227JHW7-F1
#
_entry.id   AF-A0A227JHW7-F1
#
_cell.length_a   1.000
_cell.length_b   1.000
_cell.length_c   1.000
_cell.angle_alpha   90.00
_cell.angle_beta   90.00
_cell.angle_gamma   90.00
#
_symmetry.space_group_name_H-M   'P 1'
#
loop_
_entity.id
_entity.type
_entity.pdbx_description
1 polymer ?
#
loop_
_entity_poly.entity_id
_entity_poly.type
_entity_poly.pdbx_seq_one_letter_code
_entity_poly.pdbx_strand_id
1 'polypeptide(L)'
;DDEGDWKYRSVAMNFDPSTELFMEKVQGLGRNKHIQHSNRTEMLWFSYPNTSEHDIDYLGVWQQTQYHQQSMTQSCLLMRHQQVMRLPRSAETCPTDASLYTQDVTREFADMWWVNNDEPKANLAQMNIMVRWSTTLAEINYTTWEYLPAGANWEQGILYRYQQNVSRNRDGSDHIETHTISEFVKVSEEV
;
A
#
# COMPACT_ATOMS: atom_id res chain seq x y z
N ASP A 1 -3.09 33.38 1.18
CA ASP A 1 -4.56 33.36 1.11
C ASP A 1 -5.05 32.05 0.54
N ASP A 2 -5.07 31.00 1.38
CA ASP A 2 -5.55 29.64 1.04
C ASP A 2 -7.00 29.39 1.51
N GLU A 3 -7.64 30.40 2.13
CA GLU A 3 -9.01 30.31 2.67
C GLU A 3 -10.10 30.14 1.59
N GLY A 4 -9.76 30.14 0.30
CA GLY A 4 -10.67 29.81 -0.80
C GLY A 4 -10.53 28.37 -1.33
N ASP A 5 -9.38 27.72 -1.12
CA ASP A 5 -9.00 26.50 -1.84
C ASP A 5 -9.55 25.20 -1.24
N TRP A 6 -9.89 25.23 0.04
CA TRP A 6 -10.50 24.10 0.75
C TRP A 6 -11.85 23.66 0.15
N LYS A 7 -12.59 24.58 -0.49
CA LYS A 7 -13.89 24.28 -1.13
C LYS A 7 -13.78 23.63 -2.51
N TYR A 8 -12.58 23.55 -3.10
CA TYR A 8 -12.36 22.91 -4.40
C TYR A 8 -11.57 21.62 -4.26
N ARG A 9 -12.00 20.81 -3.30
CA ARG A 9 -11.47 19.49 -3.01
C ARG A 9 -12.65 18.53 -2.91
N SER A 10 -12.44 17.28 -3.34
CA SER A 10 -13.31 16.18 -2.94
C SER A 10 -12.90 15.75 -1.54
N VAL A 11 -13.87 15.55 -0.65
CA VAL A 11 -13.65 15.00 0.69
C VAL A 11 -14.58 13.81 0.84
N ALA A 12 -14.01 12.64 1.12
CA ALA A 12 -14.74 11.44 1.48
C ALA A 12 -14.36 11.05 2.90
N MET A 13 -15.35 10.77 3.74
CA MET A 13 -15.15 10.36 5.13
C MET A 13 -15.87 9.03 5.36
N ASN A 14 -15.22 8.14 6.09
CA ASN A 14 -15.80 6.86 6.49
C ASN A 14 -15.41 6.56 7.93
N PHE A 15 -16.34 5.99 8.68
CA PHE A 15 -16.07 5.41 9.99
C PHE A 15 -16.54 3.97 9.97
N ASP A 16 -15.64 3.06 10.34
CA ASP A 16 -15.96 1.65 10.52
C ASP A 16 -15.97 1.32 12.02
N PRO A 17 -17.13 0.95 12.59
CA PRO A 17 -17.26 0.63 14.01
C PRO A 17 -16.55 -0.67 14.40
N SER A 18 -16.23 -1.55 13.45
CA SER A 18 -15.54 -2.81 13.72
C SER A 18 -14.04 -2.61 13.92
N THR A 19 -13.44 -1.73 13.13
CA THR A 19 -12.01 -1.36 13.21
C THR A 19 -11.77 -0.15 14.12
N GLU A 20 -12.83 0.53 14.55
CA GLU A 20 -12.81 1.84 15.23
C GLU A 20 -12.00 2.91 14.48
N LEU A 21 -11.89 2.76 13.15
CA LEU A 21 -11.09 3.60 12.29
C LEU A 21 -11.97 4.65 11.60
N PHE A 22 -11.62 5.91 11.78
CA PHE A 22 -12.07 7.01 10.95
C PHE A 22 -11.04 7.27 9.84
N MET A 23 -11.50 7.24 8.59
CA MET A 23 -10.73 7.56 7.40
C MET A 23 -11.28 8.81 6.74
N GLU A 24 -10.41 9.76 6.43
CA GLU A 24 -10.72 10.91 5.60
C GLU A 24 -9.78 10.95 4.40
N LYS A 25 -10.35 11.01 3.20
CA LYS A 25 -9.62 11.18 1.95
C LYS A 25 -9.96 12.53 1.35
N VAL A 26 -8.95 13.37 1.20
CA VAL A 26 -9.06 14.70 0.59
C VAL A 26 -8.28 14.72 -0.72
N GLN A 27 -8.92 15.14 -1.80
CA GLN A 27 -8.27 15.26 -3.11
C GLN A 27 -8.55 16.63 -3.75
N GLY A 28 -7.48 17.35 -4.11
CA GLY A 28 -7.58 18.57 -4.89
C GLY A 28 -8.03 18.31 -6.33
N LEU A 29 -8.95 19.12 -6.84
CA LEU A 29 -9.56 18.95 -8.17
C LEU A 29 -8.84 19.73 -9.29
N GLY A 30 -7.64 20.24 -9.02
CA GLY A 30 -6.81 20.97 -9.98
C GLY A 30 -7.22 22.44 -10.18
N ARG A 31 -6.87 22.98 -11.35
CA ARG A 31 -7.12 24.38 -11.72
C ARG A 31 -8.58 24.60 -12.14
N ASN A 32 -9.11 25.77 -11.82
CA ASN A 32 -10.36 26.27 -12.40
C ASN A 32 -10.33 27.80 -12.54
N LYS A 33 -11.43 28.43 -12.98
CA LYS A 33 -11.52 29.90 -13.14
C LYS A 33 -11.22 30.71 -11.87
N HIS A 34 -11.41 30.13 -10.68
CA HIS A 34 -11.18 30.74 -9.36
C HIS A 34 -9.89 30.25 -8.67
N ILE A 35 -9.27 29.17 -9.16
CA ILE A 35 -8.05 28.56 -8.61
C ILE A 35 -7.03 28.41 -9.73
N GLN A 36 -6.08 29.34 -9.76
CA GLN A 36 -5.08 29.48 -10.82
C GLN A 36 -3.81 28.66 -10.55
N HIS A 37 -3.69 27.99 -9.40
CA HIS A 37 -2.58 27.10 -9.06
C HIS A 37 -2.97 25.62 -9.18
N SER A 38 -1.98 24.72 -9.19
CA SER A 38 -2.20 23.29 -9.32
C SER A 38 -2.60 22.69 -7.97
N ASN A 39 -3.89 22.69 -7.65
CA ASN A 39 -4.43 22.06 -6.44
C ASN A 39 -4.68 20.57 -6.67
N ARG A 40 -3.62 19.74 -6.69
CA ARG A 40 -3.69 18.29 -6.96
C ARG A 40 -3.27 17.41 -5.79
N THR A 41 -3.12 17.98 -4.59
CA THR A 41 -2.72 17.23 -3.40
C THR A 41 -3.78 16.20 -3.04
N GLU A 42 -3.33 14.99 -2.72
CA GLU A 42 -4.12 13.94 -2.11
C GLU A 42 -3.63 13.72 -0.69
N MET A 43 -4.56 13.56 0.25
CA MET A 43 -4.29 13.28 1.64
C MET A 43 -5.22 12.18 2.10
N LEU A 44 -4.65 11.18 2.75
CA LEU A 44 -5.38 10.16 3.49
C LEU A 44 -5.06 10.35 4.96
N TRP A 45 -6.10 10.54 5.77
CA TRP A 45 -6.00 10.79 7.19
C TRP A 45 -6.71 9.67 7.94
N PHE A 46 -6.03 9.14 8.95
CA PHE A 46 -6.53 8.08 9.81
C PHE A 46 -6.67 8.60 11.23
N SER A 47 -7.76 8.26 11.90
CA SER A 47 -7.96 8.54 13.32
C SER A 47 -8.55 7.32 14.00
N TYR A 48 -7.89 6.87 15.06
CA TYR A 48 -8.22 5.66 15.80
C TYR A 48 -7.85 5.84 17.29
N PRO A 49 -8.45 5.07 18.22
CA PRO A 49 -8.18 5.20 19.65
C PRO A 49 -6.71 4.97 20.00
N ASN A 50 -6.16 5.73 20.95
CA ASN A 50 -4.78 5.54 21.42
C ASN A 50 -4.62 4.34 22.39
N THR A 51 -5.66 3.52 22.55
CA THR A 51 -5.74 2.46 23.56
C THR A 51 -5.49 1.06 23.02
N SER A 52 -5.48 0.90 21.69
CA SER A 52 -5.24 -0.39 21.04
C SER A 52 -3.86 -0.37 20.39
N GLU A 53 -3.08 -1.44 20.57
CA GLU A 53 -1.88 -1.66 19.75
C GLU A 53 -2.35 -1.91 18.31
N HIS A 54 -2.28 -0.87 17.51
CA HIS A 54 -2.77 -0.82 16.13
C HIS A 54 -1.67 -1.26 15.14
N ASP A 55 -1.00 -2.35 15.51
CA ASP A 55 0.04 -2.98 14.72
C ASP A 55 -0.56 -4.08 13.85
N ILE A 56 -0.20 -4.07 12.58
CA ILE A 56 -0.63 -5.05 11.59
C ILE A 56 0.41 -6.16 11.60
N ASP A 57 0.03 -7.35 12.07
CA ASP A 57 0.82 -8.56 11.86
C ASP A 57 0.81 -8.87 10.36
N TYR A 58 1.97 -8.83 9.71
CA TYR A 58 2.08 -9.09 8.28
C TYR A 58 2.43 -10.55 7.96
N LEU A 59 2.71 -11.38 8.97
CA LEU A 59 3.02 -12.78 8.76
C LEU A 59 1.85 -13.52 8.12
N GLY A 60 2.20 -14.54 7.36
CA GLY A 60 1.24 -15.44 6.77
C GLY A 60 1.37 -15.60 5.26
N VAL A 61 0.39 -16.30 4.71
CA VAL A 61 0.24 -16.50 3.28
C VAL A 61 -0.63 -15.38 2.72
N TRP A 62 -0.12 -14.70 1.70
CA TRP A 62 -0.80 -13.64 0.99
C TRP A 62 -0.97 -14.01 -0.48
N GLN A 63 -2.18 -13.84 -0.99
CA GLN A 63 -2.46 -13.93 -2.41
C GLN A 63 -2.24 -12.56 -3.04
N GLN A 64 -1.34 -12.48 -4.02
CA GLN A 64 -1.10 -11.28 -4.81
C GLN A 64 -1.84 -11.40 -6.15
N THR A 65 -2.69 -10.43 -6.46
CA THR A 65 -3.22 -10.21 -7.81
C THR A 65 -2.57 -8.97 -8.41
N GLN A 66 -1.78 -9.14 -9.46
CA GLN A 66 -1.07 -8.06 -10.13
C GLN A 66 -1.73 -7.70 -11.45
N TYR A 67 -1.98 -6.41 -11.64
CA TYR A 67 -2.49 -5.80 -12.85
C TYR A 67 -1.37 -4.99 -13.50
N HIS A 68 -0.98 -5.38 -14.72
CA HIS A 68 -0.01 -4.65 -15.52
C HIS A 68 -0.55 -4.51 -16.95
N GLN A 69 -0.79 -3.27 -17.36
CA GLN A 69 -1.42 -2.94 -18.65
C GLN A 69 -2.76 -3.69 -18.84
N GLN A 70 -2.80 -4.66 -19.76
CA GLN A 70 -3.98 -5.50 -20.05
C GLN A 70 -3.84 -6.94 -19.51
N SER A 71 -2.81 -7.21 -18.71
CA SER A 71 -2.55 -8.53 -18.13
C SER A 71 -2.87 -8.56 -16.63
N MET A 72 -3.38 -9.69 -16.19
CA MET A 72 -3.61 -10.00 -14.78
C MET A 72 -2.85 -11.29 -14.46
N THR A 73 -2.02 -11.26 -13.42
CA THR A 73 -1.31 -12.44 -12.91
C THR A 73 -1.62 -12.63 -11.43
N GLN A 74 -1.66 -13.90 -11.01
CA GLN A 74 -1.82 -14.26 -9.61
C GLN A 74 -0.57 -14.99 -9.14
N SER A 75 -0.15 -14.69 -7.92
CA SER A 75 0.95 -15.39 -7.26
C SER A 75 0.69 -15.49 -5.77
N CYS A 76 1.31 -16.47 -5.13
CA CYS A 76 1.18 -16.70 -3.70
C CYS A 76 2.51 -16.38 -3.02
N LEU A 77 2.43 -15.53 -2.01
CA LEU A 77 3.56 -15.10 -1.22
C LEU A 77 3.41 -15.61 0.21
N LEU A 78 4.53 -15.95 0.81
CA LEU A 78 4.64 -16.25 2.23
C LEU A 78 5.52 -15.16 2.83
N MET A 79 4.91 -14.30 3.64
CA MET A 79 5.60 -13.26 4.37
C MET A 79 6.07 -13.81 5.71
N ARG A 80 7.37 -13.68 5.94
CA ARG A 80 8.05 -14.06 7.18
C ARG A 80 8.87 -12.87 7.67
N HIS A 81 9.33 -12.94 8.92
CA HIS A 81 10.23 -11.94 9.46
C HIS A 81 11.48 -11.81 8.55
N GLN A 82 11.71 -10.60 8.02
CA GLN A 82 12.80 -10.26 7.09
C GLN A 82 12.82 -11.03 5.75
N GLN A 83 11.75 -11.75 5.39
CA GLN A 83 11.74 -12.58 4.18
C GLN A 83 10.39 -12.58 3.48
N VAL A 84 10.43 -12.58 2.14
CA VAL A 84 9.27 -12.82 1.28
C VAL A 84 9.58 -13.99 0.37
N MET A 85 8.82 -15.07 0.54
CA MET A 85 8.95 -16.28 -0.26
C MET A 85 7.77 -16.38 -1.24
N ARG A 86 7.97 -17.00 -2.40
CA ARG A 86 6.96 -17.20 -3.44
C ARG A 86 6.75 -18.68 -3.70
N LEU A 87 5.49 -19.05 -3.96
CA LEU A 87 5.14 -20.35 -4.51
C LEU A 87 5.65 -20.46 -5.97
N PRO A 88 6.53 -21.42 -6.31
CA PRO A 88 7.14 -21.47 -7.65
C PRO A 88 6.17 -21.71 -8.80
N ARG A 89 4.98 -22.26 -8.51
CA ARG A 89 3.94 -22.55 -9.50
C ARG A 89 2.74 -21.67 -9.25
N SER A 90 2.16 -21.16 -10.33
CA SER A 90 0.85 -20.51 -10.28
C SER A 90 -0.19 -21.48 -9.69
N ALA A 91 -1.00 -20.96 -8.78
CA ALA A 91 -2.14 -21.63 -8.19
C ALA A 91 -3.29 -20.63 -8.10
N GLU A 92 -4.51 -21.09 -8.40
CA GLU A 92 -5.72 -20.25 -8.25
C GLU A 92 -6.03 -19.93 -6.79
N THR A 93 -5.61 -20.82 -5.88
CA THR A 93 -5.75 -20.66 -4.43
C THR A 93 -4.39 -20.89 -3.78
N CYS A 94 -4.04 -20.03 -2.83
CA CYS A 94 -2.75 -20.15 -2.15
C CYS A 94 -2.77 -21.27 -1.11
N PRO A 95 -1.90 -22.29 -1.23
CA PRO A 95 -1.80 -23.34 -0.22
C PRO A 95 -1.29 -22.74 1.10
N THR A 96 -1.82 -23.22 2.22
CA THR A 96 -1.41 -22.75 3.55
C THR A 96 -0.13 -23.44 4.03
N ASP A 97 0.30 -24.53 3.39
CA ASP A 97 1.56 -25.21 3.72
C ASP A 97 2.77 -24.36 3.31
N ALA A 98 3.37 -23.76 4.33
CA ALA A 98 4.53 -22.88 4.19
C ALA A 98 5.76 -23.56 3.58
N SER A 99 5.86 -24.90 3.62
CA SER A 99 6.99 -25.66 3.03
C SER A 99 7.02 -25.62 1.49
N LEU A 100 5.89 -25.28 0.86
CA LEU A 100 5.76 -25.19 -0.60
C LEU A 100 6.37 -23.89 -1.17
N TYR A 101 6.59 -22.88 -0.33
CA TYR A 101 7.10 -21.56 -0.72
C TYR A 101 8.62 -21.55 -0.68
N THR A 102 9.25 -21.91 -1.79
CA THR A 102 10.70 -22.17 -1.85
C THR A 102 11.50 -21.12 -2.61
N GLN A 103 10.83 -20.19 -3.31
CA GLN A 103 11.51 -19.14 -4.07
C GLN A 103 11.65 -17.88 -3.22
N ASP A 104 12.88 -17.52 -2.83
CA ASP A 104 13.13 -16.25 -2.16
C ASP A 104 13.00 -15.09 -3.16
N VAL A 105 12.06 -14.18 -2.89
CA VAL A 105 11.75 -13.01 -3.70
C VAL A 105 11.88 -11.72 -2.89
N THR A 106 12.53 -11.76 -1.73
CA THR A 106 12.65 -10.63 -0.79
C THR A 106 13.17 -9.37 -1.48
N ARG A 107 14.12 -9.51 -2.40
CA ARG A 107 14.67 -8.37 -3.17
C ARG A 107 13.68 -7.74 -4.15
N GLU A 108 12.72 -8.51 -4.68
CA GLU A 108 11.67 -8.01 -5.59
C GLU A 108 10.64 -7.13 -4.84
N PHE A 109 10.58 -7.30 -3.52
CA PHE A 109 9.72 -6.58 -2.59
C PHE A 109 10.52 -5.71 -1.61
N ALA A 110 11.67 -5.16 -2.04
CA ALA A 110 12.50 -4.31 -1.18
C ALA A 110 11.81 -3.00 -0.76
N ASP A 111 10.69 -2.63 -1.39
CA ASP A 111 9.78 -1.57 -0.98
C ASP A 111 8.86 -1.94 0.19
N MET A 112 8.71 -3.22 0.53
CA MET A 112 8.09 -3.67 1.78
C MET A 112 9.10 -3.55 2.94
N TRP A 113 9.66 -2.35 3.13
CA TRP A 113 10.77 -2.13 4.08
C TRP A 113 10.41 -2.49 5.52
N TRP A 114 9.13 -2.40 5.90
CA TRP A 114 8.60 -2.79 7.22
C TRP A 114 8.71 -4.30 7.49
N VAL A 115 8.92 -5.14 6.47
CA VAL A 115 9.21 -6.58 6.67
C VAL A 115 10.51 -6.79 7.46
N ASN A 116 11.36 -5.75 7.54
CA ASN A 116 12.59 -5.73 8.31
C ASN A 116 12.47 -5.01 9.67
N ASN A 117 11.27 -4.71 10.15
CA ASN A 117 11.07 -4.25 11.52
C ASN A 117 11.57 -5.32 12.51
N ASP A 118 11.97 -4.91 13.73
CA ASP A 118 12.46 -5.83 14.77
C ASP A 118 11.39 -6.87 15.19
N GLU A 119 10.13 -6.44 15.22
CA GLU A 119 8.98 -7.31 15.38
C GLU A 119 8.32 -7.56 14.02
N PRO A 120 7.65 -8.72 13.82
CA PRO A 120 6.96 -9.05 12.57
C PRO A 120 5.62 -8.30 12.41
N LYS A 121 5.63 -7.02 12.75
CA LYS A 121 4.49 -6.11 12.80
C LYS A 121 4.83 -4.83 12.04
N ALA A 122 3.83 -4.20 11.44
CA ALA A 122 3.95 -2.88 10.85
C ALA A 122 2.82 -1.98 11.32
N ASN A 123 3.09 -0.72 11.58
CA ASN A 123 2.01 0.21 11.89
C ASN A 123 1.31 0.69 10.61
N LEU A 124 0.09 1.22 10.77
CA LEU A 124 -0.73 1.67 9.65
C LEU A 124 -0.04 2.68 8.74
N ALA A 125 0.77 3.59 9.31
CA ALA A 125 1.50 4.60 8.54
C ALA A 125 2.63 3.98 7.68
N GLN A 126 3.31 2.94 8.19
CA GLN A 126 4.33 2.22 7.43
C GLN A 126 3.75 1.54 6.17
N MET A 127 2.49 1.09 6.24
CA MET A 127 1.78 0.46 5.12
C MET A 127 0.90 1.43 4.31
N ASN A 128 0.89 2.74 4.62
CA ASN A 128 0.13 3.78 3.92
C ASN A 128 1.03 4.95 3.52
N ILE A 129 2.12 4.66 2.82
CA ILE A 129 3.13 5.66 2.45
C ILE A 129 3.72 5.41 1.07
N MET A 130 4.13 6.50 0.43
CA MET A 130 4.97 6.45 -0.76
C MET A 130 6.45 6.27 -0.37
N VAL A 131 7.07 5.24 -0.94
CA VAL A 131 8.48 4.91 -0.71
C VAL A 131 9.29 5.07 -1.99
N ARG A 132 10.46 5.70 -1.86
CA ARG A 132 11.51 5.71 -2.87
C ARG A 132 12.52 4.64 -2.51
N TRP A 133 12.74 3.67 -3.38
CA TRP A 133 13.56 2.50 -3.09
C TRP A 133 14.41 2.09 -4.28
N SER A 134 15.42 1.26 -4.03
CA SER A 134 16.21 0.66 -5.09
C SER A 134 16.96 -0.59 -4.65
N THR A 135 17.16 -1.51 -5.59
CA THR A 135 18.03 -2.68 -5.45
C THR A 135 19.44 -2.42 -5.99
N THR A 136 19.64 -1.36 -6.78
CA THR A 136 20.94 -0.98 -7.38
C THR A 136 21.13 0.53 -7.38
N LEU A 137 22.37 1.04 -7.31
CA LEU A 137 22.59 2.49 -7.25
C LEU A 137 22.09 3.28 -8.49
N ALA A 138 21.85 2.60 -9.61
CA ALA A 138 21.43 3.23 -10.86
C ALA A 138 19.91 3.30 -11.06
N GLU A 139 19.15 2.51 -10.32
CA GLU A 139 17.70 2.44 -10.44
C GLU A 139 17.04 3.23 -9.31
N ILE A 140 15.95 3.92 -9.60
CA ILE A 140 15.12 4.58 -8.60
C ILE A 140 13.70 4.14 -8.88
N ASN A 141 13.12 3.44 -7.91
CA ASN A 141 11.74 2.98 -7.99
C ASN A 141 10.89 3.75 -6.98
N TYR A 142 9.63 3.95 -7.33
CA TYR A 142 8.63 4.54 -6.45
C TYR A 142 7.46 3.57 -6.31
N THR A 143 7.06 3.36 -5.07
CA THR A 143 5.89 2.56 -4.74
C THR A 143 5.04 3.34 -3.75
N THR A 144 3.73 3.45 -4.01
CA THR A 144 2.78 3.85 -2.97
C THR A 144 2.12 2.60 -2.41
N TRP A 145 2.15 2.47 -1.09
CA TRP A 145 1.43 1.44 -0.36
C TRP A 145 0.15 2.03 0.24
N GLU A 146 -0.93 1.27 0.20
CA GLU A 146 -2.20 1.63 0.82
C GLU A 146 -2.81 0.38 1.47
N TYR A 147 -2.81 0.33 2.79
CA TYR A 147 -3.47 -0.72 3.55
C TYR A 147 -4.82 -0.23 4.04
N LEU A 148 -5.88 -0.95 3.70
CA LEU A 148 -7.24 -0.68 4.13
C LEU A 148 -7.60 -1.68 5.25
N PRO A 149 -7.57 -1.27 6.52
CA PRO A 149 -7.85 -2.18 7.63
C PRO A 149 -9.27 -2.72 7.60
N ALA A 150 -9.42 -3.98 7.99
CA ALA A 150 -10.70 -4.62 8.23
C ALA A 150 -10.56 -5.67 9.33
N GLY A 151 -11.65 -5.96 10.04
CA GLY A 151 -11.63 -6.82 11.23
C GLY A 151 -11.24 -6.08 12.49
N ALA A 152 -11.59 -6.65 13.65
CA ALA A 152 -11.40 -5.98 14.94
C ALA A 152 -9.92 -5.73 15.29
N ASN A 153 -9.01 -6.56 14.75
CA ASN A 153 -7.57 -6.45 14.96
C ASN A 153 -6.83 -6.07 13.68
N TRP A 154 -7.55 -5.54 12.67
CA TRP A 154 -7.00 -5.13 11.38
C TRP A 154 -6.31 -6.25 10.61
N GLU A 155 -6.73 -7.50 10.80
CA GLU A 155 -6.10 -8.68 10.21
C GLU A 155 -6.68 -9.04 8.83
N GLN A 156 -7.89 -8.55 8.52
CA GLN A 156 -8.66 -8.91 7.32
C GLN A 156 -8.55 -7.84 6.21
N GLY A 157 -7.69 -6.85 6.39
CA GLY A 157 -7.54 -5.74 5.45
C GLY A 157 -6.88 -6.15 4.13
N ILE A 158 -7.03 -5.27 3.14
CA ILE A 158 -6.43 -5.42 1.80
C ILE A 158 -5.25 -4.46 1.70
N LEU A 159 -4.12 -4.96 1.20
CA LEU A 159 -2.95 -4.15 0.90
C LEU A 159 -2.87 -3.88 -0.60
N TYR A 160 -2.67 -2.63 -0.99
CA TYR A 160 -2.40 -2.23 -2.36
C TYR A 160 -0.97 -1.73 -2.52
N ARG A 161 -0.36 -2.10 -3.64
CA ARG A 161 0.96 -1.64 -4.10
C ARG A 161 0.83 -0.98 -5.46
N TYR A 162 1.09 0.31 -5.52
CA TYR A 162 1.09 1.08 -6.76
C TYR A 162 2.53 1.36 -7.16
N GLN A 163 3.03 0.68 -8.19
CA GLN A 163 4.36 0.96 -8.74
C GLN A 163 4.24 2.07 -9.78
N GLN A 164 5.09 3.10 -9.62
CA GLN A 164 4.88 4.39 -10.23
C GLN A 164 6.14 4.97 -10.86
N ASN A 165 5.96 5.63 -12.00
CA ASN A 165 6.92 6.56 -12.55
C ASN A 165 6.68 7.94 -11.95
N VAL A 166 7.72 8.56 -11.40
CA VAL A 166 7.66 9.92 -10.88
C VAL A 166 8.57 10.80 -11.71
N SER A 167 8.00 11.84 -12.29
CA SER A 167 8.72 12.85 -13.06
C SER A 167 8.36 14.23 -12.54
N ARG A 168 9.27 15.20 -12.68
CA ARG A 168 9.00 16.58 -12.28
C ARG A 168 8.57 17.40 -13.48
N ASN A 169 7.42 18.06 -13.36
CA ASN A 169 6.93 19.02 -14.33
C ASN A 169 7.80 20.29 -14.32
N ARG A 170 7.70 21.07 -15.40
CA ARG A 170 8.41 22.36 -15.53
C ARG A 170 8.02 23.38 -14.46
N ASP A 171 6.83 23.26 -13.89
CA ASP A 171 6.33 24.11 -12.80
C ASP A 171 6.76 23.64 -11.41
N GLY A 172 7.58 22.58 -11.32
CA GLY A 172 8.06 22.02 -10.07
C GLY A 172 7.13 21.00 -9.41
N SER A 173 5.92 20.79 -9.93
CA SER A 173 5.02 19.75 -9.44
C SER A 173 5.48 18.36 -9.87
N ASP A 174 5.18 17.34 -9.07
CA ASP A 174 5.45 15.95 -9.45
C ASP A 174 4.29 15.40 -10.30
N HIS A 175 4.64 14.70 -11.36
CA HIS A 175 3.75 13.89 -12.19
C HIS A 175 3.99 12.43 -11.89
N ILE A 176 2.95 11.76 -11.41
CA ILE A 176 2.97 10.36 -10.99
C ILE A 176 2.10 9.56 -11.96
N GLU A 177 2.67 8.51 -12.54
CA GLU A 177 1.97 7.58 -13.41
C GLU A 177 2.10 6.16 -12.86
N THR A 178 0.98 5.57 -12.44
CA THR A 178 0.93 4.17 -11.99
C THR A 178 0.94 3.24 -13.20
N HIS A 179 1.93 2.35 -13.27
CA HIS A 179 2.05 1.38 -14.36
C HIS A 179 1.76 -0.06 -13.93
N THR A 180 1.81 -0.36 -12.63
CA THR A 180 1.47 -1.67 -12.07
C THR A 180 0.72 -1.48 -10.75
N ILE A 181 -0.35 -2.25 -10.57
CA ILE A 181 -1.10 -2.33 -9.33
C ILE A 181 -1.02 -3.75 -8.83
N SER A 182 -0.69 -3.97 -7.56
CA SER A 182 -0.87 -5.28 -6.92
C SER A 182 -1.81 -5.16 -5.74
N GLU A 183 -2.78 -6.07 -5.68
CA GLU A 183 -3.64 -6.28 -4.52
C GLU A 183 -3.13 -7.50 -3.75
N PHE A 184 -3.03 -7.39 -2.43
CA PHE A 184 -2.68 -8.51 -1.55
C PHE A 184 -3.80 -8.75 -0.55
N VAL A 185 -4.24 -10.01 -0.49
CA VAL A 185 -5.23 -10.50 0.46
C VAL A 185 -4.59 -11.58 1.30
N LYS A 186 -4.66 -11.47 2.63
CA LYS A 186 -4.17 -12.51 3.54
C LYS A 186 -5.10 -13.72 3.49
N VAL A 187 -4.53 -14.90 3.26
CA VAL A 187 -5.24 -16.18 3.13
C VAL A 187 -5.07 -17.05 4.39
N SER A 188 -3.93 -16.90 5.08
CA SER A 188 -3.64 -17.63 6.33
C SER A 188 -2.71 -16.82 7.21
N GLU A 189 -2.95 -16.82 8.52
CA GLU A 189 -2.07 -16.26 9.54
C GLU A 189 -1.01 -17.26 10.01
N GLU A 190 -1.28 -18.56 9.89
CA GLU A 190 -0.39 -19.61 10.40
C GLU A 190 0.85 -19.81 9.52
N VAL A 191 2.03 -19.69 10.13
CA VAL A 191 3.35 -20.11 9.61
C VAL A 191 4.17 -20.74 10.72
#